data_AF-A0A1S4DD97-F1
#
_entry.id   AF-A0A1S4DD97-F1
#
_cell.length_a   1.000
_cell.length_b   1.000
_cell.length_c   1.000
_cell.angle_alpha   90.00
_cell.angle_beta   90.00
_cell.angle_gamma   90.00
#
_symmetry.space_group_name_H-M   'P 1'
#
loop_
_entity.id
_entity.type
_entity.pdbx_description
1 polymer ?
#
loop_
_entity_poly.entity_id
_entity_poly.type
_entity_poly.pdbx_seq_one_letter_code
_entity_poly.pdbx_strand_id
1 'polypeptide(L)'
;MWLKVPGFGDKVKEWWTSYGVSGTPSFRLSKKFKLLTGDIIRWNKEVFGRVEVKMRELMHELGELERGEGARELDESEKARLGVAVANRRRNFIESLVVDGVRIEGEKEVKGAIVGFYENLYKEEVSWRPTLEGIEFNHIGEGDSEWLERAFVEEEVHEAVTSCAGDKAPGPDGFSLAFF
;
A
#
# COMPACT_ATOMS: atom_id res chain seq x y z
N MET A 1 -4.19 -10.01 -9.84
CA MET A 1 -5.64 -9.80 -10.01
C MET A 1 -5.94 -8.51 -10.78
N TRP A 2 -5.30 -7.38 -10.46
CA TRP A 2 -5.51 -6.09 -11.18
C TRP A 2 -5.10 -6.09 -12.66
N LEU A 3 -4.02 -6.79 -13.02
CA LEU A 3 -3.54 -6.88 -14.41
C LEU A 3 -4.55 -7.52 -15.38
N LYS A 4 -5.58 -8.20 -14.86
CA LYS A 4 -6.65 -8.80 -15.66
C LYS A 4 -7.87 -7.88 -15.84
N VAL A 5 -7.87 -6.72 -15.18
CA VAL A 5 -8.97 -5.76 -15.22
C VAL A 5 -8.79 -4.90 -16.47
N PRO A 6 -9.77 -4.88 -17.40
CA PRO A 6 -9.68 -4.06 -18.60
C PRO A 6 -9.42 -2.59 -18.26
N GLY A 7 -8.46 -1.96 -18.96
CA GLY A 7 -8.10 -0.56 -18.77
C GLY A 7 -7.22 -0.24 -17.55
N PHE A 8 -6.83 -1.23 -16.74
CA PHE A 8 -5.92 -0.98 -15.61
C PHE A 8 -4.55 -0.45 -16.08
N GLY A 9 -4.00 -1.03 -17.15
CA GLY A 9 -2.71 -0.58 -17.71
C GLY A 9 -2.75 0.87 -18.20
N ASP A 10 -3.85 1.28 -18.82
CA ASP A 10 -4.04 2.65 -19.31
C ASP A 10 -4.09 3.66 -18.16
N LYS A 11 -4.79 3.32 -17.07
CA LYS A 11 -4.82 4.14 -15.85
C LYS A 11 -3.44 4.30 -15.22
N VAL A 12 -2.69 3.21 -15.09
CA VAL A 12 -1.32 3.26 -14.54
C VAL A 12 -0.43 4.17 -15.39
N LYS A 13 -0.54 4.07 -16.71
CA LYS A 13 0.21 4.92 -17.64
C LYS A 13 -0.18 6.39 -17.50
N GLU A 14 -1.48 6.69 -17.44
CA GLU A 14 -2.03 8.03 -17.23
C GLU A 14 -1.46 8.66 -15.95
N TRP A 15 -1.60 7.98 -14.81
CA TRP A 15 -1.07 8.45 -13.52
C TRP A 15 0.45 8.64 -13.55
N TRP A 16 1.19 7.68 -14.11
CA TRP A 16 2.64 7.78 -14.19
C TRP A 16 3.12 9.01 -14.97
N THR A 17 2.40 9.35 -16.04
CA THR A 17 2.69 10.51 -16.90
C THR A 17 2.27 11.83 -16.27
N SER A 18 1.23 11.84 -15.43
CA SER A 18 0.72 13.07 -14.80
C SER A 18 1.58 13.56 -13.62
N TYR A 19 2.40 12.68 -13.02
CA TYR A 19 3.27 13.06 -11.91
C TYR A 19 4.39 14.00 -12.32
N GLY A 20 4.23 15.29 -12.01
CA GLY A 20 5.28 16.30 -12.09
C GLY A 20 6.22 16.23 -10.88
N VAL A 21 7.27 15.40 -10.97
CA VAL A 21 8.29 15.28 -9.91
C VAL A 21 9.64 15.74 -10.43
N SER A 22 10.25 16.71 -9.75
CA SER A 22 11.60 17.21 -10.00
C SER A 22 12.62 16.61 -9.02
N GLY A 23 13.92 16.75 -9.33
CA GLY A 23 15.03 16.25 -8.50
C GLY A 23 15.87 15.19 -9.20
N THR A 24 16.73 14.51 -8.42
CA THR A 24 17.62 13.47 -8.94
C THR A 24 16.81 12.32 -9.56
N PRO A 25 17.35 11.59 -10.56
CA PRO A 25 16.65 10.45 -11.17
C PRO A 25 16.10 9.45 -10.14
N SER A 26 16.89 9.10 -9.12
CA SER A 26 16.50 8.17 -8.05
C SER A 26 15.36 8.72 -7.19
N PHE A 27 15.40 10.01 -6.84
CA PHE A 27 14.32 10.66 -6.08
C PHE A 27 13.02 10.71 -6.88
N ARG A 28 13.09 11.10 -8.16
CA ARG A 28 11.94 11.14 -9.06
C ARG A 28 11.27 9.78 -9.16
N LEU A 29 12.05 8.73 -9.37
CA LEU A 29 11.55 7.36 -9.44
C LEU A 29 10.87 6.92 -8.14
N SER A 30 11.55 7.08 -7.00
CA SER A 30 11.01 6.72 -5.68
C SER A 30 9.70 7.45 -5.35
N LYS A 31 9.66 8.76 -5.60
CA LYS A 31 8.46 9.57 -5.34
C LYS A 31 7.31 9.20 -6.29
N LYS A 32 7.58 8.96 -7.57
CA LYS A 32 6.57 8.48 -8.52
C LYS A 32 5.99 7.14 -8.13
N PHE A 33 6.82 6.19 -7.66
CA PHE A 33 6.31 4.93 -7.12
C PHE A 33 5.42 5.12 -5.89
N LYS A 34 5.81 6.00 -4.95
CA LYS A 34 4.96 6.31 -3.78
C LYS A 34 3.60 6.89 -4.19
N LEU A 35 3.58 7.80 -5.16
CA LEU A 35 2.33 8.37 -5.69
C LEU A 35 1.48 7.29 -6.38
N LEU A 36 2.10 6.47 -7.23
CA LEU A 36 1.43 5.38 -7.93
C LEU A 36 0.81 4.38 -6.98
N THR A 37 1.53 4.00 -5.93
CA THR A 37 0.98 3.12 -4.87
C THR A 37 -0.27 3.74 -4.24
N GLY A 38 -0.26 5.04 -3.96
CA GLY A 38 -1.43 5.75 -3.43
C GLY A 38 -2.64 5.71 -4.36
N ASP A 39 -2.44 5.97 -5.66
CA ASP A 39 -3.52 5.94 -6.65
C ASP A 39 -4.04 4.53 -6.92
N ILE A 40 -3.17 3.52 -6.95
CA ILE A 40 -3.59 2.10 -7.04
C ILE A 40 -4.45 1.72 -5.83
N ILE A 41 -4.07 2.12 -4.61
CA ILE A 41 -4.84 1.85 -3.39
C ILE A 41 -6.22 2.53 -3.46
N ARG A 42 -6.26 3.80 -3.86
CA ARG A 42 -7.51 4.56 -4.02
C ARG A 42 -8.41 3.89 -5.05
N TRP A 43 -7.88 3.60 -6.23
CA TRP A 43 -8.61 2.94 -7.31
C TRP A 43 -9.11 1.55 -6.92
N ASN A 44 -8.29 0.77 -6.20
CA ASN A 44 -8.70 -0.54 -5.71
C ASN A 44 -9.91 -0.42 -4.77
N LYS A 45 -9.93 0.60 -3.89
CA LYS A 45 -11.06 0.87 -3.00
C LYS A 45 -12.31 1.34 -3.78
N GLU A 46 -12.15 2.13 -4.83
CA GLU A 46 -13.26 2.62 -5.64
C GLU A 46 -13.89 1.53 -6.52
N VAL A 47 -13.06 0.68 -7.13
CA VAL A 47 -13.54 -0.36 -8.07
C VAL A 47 -13.95 -1.64 -7.38
N PHE A 48 -13.18 -2.10 -6.38
CA PHE A 48 -13.42 -3.38 -5.71
C PHE A 48 -14.03 -3.22 -4.32
N GLY A 49 -14.08 -2.00 -3.78
CA GLY A 49 -14.50 -1.75 -2.41
C GLY A 49 -13.51 -2.28 -1.38
N ARG A 50 -13.97 -2.43 -0.14
CA ARG A 50 -13.24 -3.20 0.88
C ARG A 50 -13.50 -4.69 0.65
N VAL A 51 -12.74 -5.31 -0.25
CA VAL A 51 -12.88 -6.74 -0.59
C VAL A 51 -12.94 -7.64 0.66
N GLU A 52 -12.14 -7.33 1.68
CA GLU A 52 -12.17 -8.06 2.95
C GLU A 52 -13.49 -7.94 3.72
N VAL A 53 -14.11 -6.76 3.71
CA VAL A 53 -15.41 -6.54 4.35
C VAL A 53 -16.48 -7.31 3.58
N LYS A 54 -16.48 -7.19 2.26
CA LYS A 54 -17.43 -7.91 1.40
C LYS A 54 -17.26 -9.43 1.52
N MET A 55 -16.03 -9.91 1.63
CA MET A 55 -15.74 -11.33 1.89
C MET A 55 -16.29 -11.77 3.25
N ARG A 56 -16.09 -10.99 4.32
CA ARG A 56 -16.67 -11.29 5.64
C ARG A 56 -18.19 -11.29 5.63
N GLU A 57 -18.82 -10.29 5.00
CA GLU A 57 -20.27 -10.20 4.87
C GLU A 57 -20.83 -11.42 4.13
N LEU A 58 -20.22 -11.80 3.00
CA LEU A 58 -20.61 -12.99 2.24
C LEU A 58 -20.40 -14.29 3.03
N MET A 59 -19.32 -14.41 3.81
CA MET A 59 -19.09 -15.57 4.67
C MET A 59 -20.11 -15.64 5.82
N HIS A 60 -20.46 -14.49 6.41
CA HIS A 60 -21.47 -14.40 7.45
C HIS A 60 -22.86 -14.76 6.90
N GLU A 61 -23.25 -14.18 5.77
CA GLU A 61 -24.52 -14.48 5.11
C GLU A 61 -24.61 -15.96 4.71
N LEU A 62 -23.51 -16.54 4.19
CA LEU A 62 -23.44 -17.97 3.91
C LEU A 62 -23.68 -18.79 5.19
N GLY A 63 -23.05 -18.44 6.31
CA GLY A 63 -23.23 -19.16 7.58
C GLY A 63 -24.65 -19.04 8.14
N GLU A 64 -25.33 -17.90 7.95
CA GLU A 64 -26.73 -17.72 8.33
C GLU A 64 -27.67 -18.53 7.43
N LEU A 65 -27.42 -18.58 6.12
CA LEU A 65 -28.20 -19.40 5.18
C LEU A 65 -28.02 -20.90 5.46
N GLU A 66 -26.79 -21.37 5.73
CA GLU A 66 -26.51 -22.77 6.10
C GLU A 66 -27.18 -23.15 7.43
N ARG A 67 -27.23 -22.23 8.40
CA ARG A 67 -27.96 -22.45 9.68
C ARG A 67 -29.48 -22.44 9.47
N GLY A 68 -29.95 -21.59 8.57
CA GLY A 68 -31.35 -21.44 8.20
C GLY A 68 -31.92 -22.64 7.49
N GLU A 69 -31.16 -23.30 6.60
CA GLU A 69 -31.60 -24.47 5.82
C GLU A 69 -32.07 -25.65 6.70
N GLY A 70 -31.57 -25.76 7.94
CA GLY A 70 -32.04 -26.73 8.94
C GLY A 70 -33.13 -26.23 9.88
N ALA A 71 -33.41 -24.93 9.91
CA ALA A 71 -34.31 -24.27 10.87
C ALA A 71 -35.60 -23.71 10.25
N ARG A 72 -35.59 -23.34 8.97
CA ARG A 72 -36.75 -22.86 8.20
C ARG A 72 -36.59 -23.21 6.72
N GLU A 73 -37.71 -23.26 5.99
CA GLU A 73 -37.65 -23.38 4.54
C GLU A 73 -37.06 -22.09 3.93
N LEU A 74 -36.02 -22.26 3.10
CA LEU A 74 -35.43 -21.18 2.31
C LEU A 74 -36.27 -20.96 1.05
N ASP A 75 -36.42 -19.71 0.62
CA ASP A 75 -37.06 -19.43 -0.67
C ASP A 75 -36.13 -19.75 -1.86
N GLU A 76 -36.68 -19.75 -3.08
CA GLU A 76 -35.91 -20.10 -4.29
C GLU A 76 -34.76 -19.12 -4.58
N SER A 77 -34.88 -17.86 -4.19
CA SER A 77 -33.80 -16.87 -4.32
C SER A 77 -32.67 -17.16 -3.32
N GLU A 78 -33.02 -17.46 -2.07
CA GLU A 78 -32.09 -17.85 -1.01
C GLU A 78 -31.34 -19.14 -1.37
N LYS A 79 -32.03 -20.17 -1.88
CA LYS A 79 -31.42 -21.42 -2.37
C LYS A 79 -30.45 -21.17 -3.52
N ALA A 80 -30.83 -20.33 -4.49
CA ALA A 80 -29.95 -19.99 -5.62
C ALA A 80 -28.68 -19.28 -5.15
N ARG A 81 -28.79 -18.33 -4.20
CA ARG A 81 -27.65 -17.62 -3.62
C ARG A 81 -26.74 -18.56 -2.81
N LEU A 82 -27.33 -19.43 -2.00
CA LEU A 82 -26.61 -20.46 -1.25
C LEU A 82 -25.84 -21.39 -2.19
N GLY A 83 -26.49 -21.87 -3.26
CA GLY A 83 -25.86 -22.72 -4.27
C GLY A 83 -24.64 -22.08 -4.94
N VAL A 84 -24.74 -20.81 -5.34
CA VAL A 84 -23.60 -20.06 -5.91
C VAL A 84 -22.48 -19.88 -4.89
N ALA A 85 -22.81 -19.53 -3.65
CA ALA A 85 -21.81 -19.31 -2.60
C ALA A 85 -21.08 -20.61 -2.22
N VAL A 86 -21.79 -21.73 -2.10
CA VAL A 86 -21.19 -23.05 -1.85
C VAL A 86 -20.31 -23.49 -3.03
N ALA A 87 -20.76 -23.29 -4.27
CA ALA A 87 -19.96 -23.59 -5.46
C ALA A 87 -18.66 -22.78 -5.49
N ASN A 88 -18.74 -21.48 -5.16
CA ASN A 88 -17.56 -20.63 -5.05
C ASN A 88 -16.63 -21.06 -3.91
N ARG A 89 -17.18 -21.42 -2.74
CA ARG A 89 -16.39 -21.96 -1.61
C ARG A 89 -15.64 -23.22 -2.02
N ARG A 90 -16.30 -24.17 -2.68
CA ARG A 90 -15.68 -25.40 -3.19
C ARG A 90 -14.59 -25.11 -4.22
N ARG A 91 -14.85 -24.19 -5.15
CA ARG A 91 -13.88 -23.81 -6.19
C ARG A 91 -12.63 -23.12 -5.62
N ASN A 92 -12.80 -22.34 -4.55
CA ASN A 92 -11.71 -21.60 -3.91
C ASN A 92 -11.02 -22.38 -2.78
N PHE A 93 -11.56 -23.55 -2.41
CA PHE A 93 -10.97 -24.40 -1.38
C PHE A 93 -9.79 -25.17 -1.95
N ILE A 94 -8.64 -25.06 -1.27
CA ILE A 94 -7.46 -25.85 -1.57
C ILE A 94 -7.50 -27.08 -0.66
N GLU A 95 -7.91 -28.22 -1.21
CA GLU A 95 -8.05 -29.48 -0.46
C GLU A 95 -6.69 -30.06 -0.05
N SER A 96 -5.71 -29.98 -0.95
CA SER A 96 -4.37 -30.53 -0.72
C SER A 96 -3.32 -29.80 -1.55
N LEU A 97 -2.07 -29.86 -1.10
CA LEU A 97 -0.90 -29.37 -1.81
C LEU A 97 0.13 -30.49 -1.95
N VAL A 98 0.98 -30.42 -2.96
CA VAL A 98 2.17 -31.27 -3.07
C VAL A 98 3.38 -30.39 -2.86
N VAL A 99 4.15 -30.67 -1.81
CA VAL A 99 5.39 -29.96 -1.47
C VAL A 99 6.50 -31.00 -1.40
N ASP A 100 7.55 -30.83 -2.20
CA ASP A 100 8.69 -31.75 -2.30
C ASP A 100 8.30 -33.22 -2.51
N GLY A 101 7.24 -33.45 -3.30
CA GLY A 101 6.72 -34.79 -3.62
C GLY A 101 5.81 -35.39 -2.54
N VAL A 102 5.62 -34.72 -1.41
CA VAL A 102 4.71 -35.16 -0.33
C VAL A 102 3.38 -34.43 -0.45
N ARG A 103 2.27 -35.19 -0.41
CA ARG A 103 0.93 -34.62 -0.36
C ARG A 103 0.61 -34.16 1.05
N ILE A 104 0.32 -32.88 1.19
CA ILE A 104 -0.13 -32.22 2.41
C ILE A 104 -1.65 -32.03 2.31
N GLU A 105 -2.37 -32.52 3.29
CA GLU A 105 -3.82 -32.43 3.42
C GLU A 105 -4.16 -31.82 4.77
N GLY A 106 -5.32 -31.18 4.86
CA GLY A 106 -5.76 -30.48 6.07
C GLY A 106 -5.55 -28.97 5.99
N GLU A 107 -6.55 -28.21 6.44
CA GLU A 107 -6.57 -26.76 6.30
C GLU A 107 -5.39 -26.08 6.99
N LYS A 108 -5.02 -26.55 8.20
CA LYS A 108 -3.95 -25.97 8.99
C LYS A 108 -2.58 -26.23 8.36
N GLU A 109 -2.39 -27.44 7.87
CA GLU A 109 -1.16 -27.93 7.24
C GLU A 109 -0.95 -27.26 5.88
N VAL A 110 -2.00 -27.20 5.05
CA VAL A 110 -2.01 -26.48 3.76
C VAL A 110 -1.69 -25.00 3.97
N LYS A 111 -2.34 -24.35 4.94
CA LYS A 111 -2.07 -22.93 5.25
C LYS A 111 -0.62 -22.74 5.71
N GLY A 112 -0.12 -23.60 6.59
CA GLY A 112 1.26 -23.57 7.07
C GLY A 112 2.27 -23.74 5.94
N ALA A 113 2.03 -24.68 5.02
CA ALA A 113 2.88 -24.92 3.86
C ALA A 113 2.95 -23.71 2.92
N ILE A 114 1.81 -23.05 2.66
CA ILE A 114 1.77 -21.83 1.83
C ILE A 114 2.57 -20.71 2.50
N VAL A 115 2.34 -20.47 3.80
CA VAL A 115 3.04 -19.42 4.54
C VAL A 115 4.55 -19.69 4.53
N GLY A 116 4.98 -20.90 4.89
CA GLY A 116 6.38 -21.27 4.94
C GLY A 116 7.08 -21.16 3.58
N PHE A 117 6.39 -21.50 2.48
CA PHE A 117 6.92 -21.31 1.13
C PHE A 117 7.24 -19.84 0.86
N TYR A 118 6.30 -18.92 1.12
CA TYR A 118 6.50 -17.50 0.86
C TYR A 118 7.47 -16.84 1.85
N GLU A 119 7.46 -17.26 3.12
CA GLU A 119 8.46 -16.84 4.09
C GLU A 119 9.86 -17.19 3.61
N ASN A 120 10.08 -18.41 3.13
CA ASN A 120 11.37 -18.82 2.57
C ASN A 120 11.69 -18.10 1.25
N LEU A 121 10.72 -17.90 0.37
CA LEU A 121 10.91 -17.19 -0.90
C LEU A 121 11.38 -15.75 -0.71
N TYR A 122 10.85 -15.08 0.31
CA TYR A 122 11.21 -13.69 0.64
C TYR A 122 12.28 -13.59 1.72
N LYS A 123 12.77 -14.73 2.23
CA LYS A 123 13.90 -14.76 3.14
C LYS A 123 15.16 -14.48 2.34
N GLU A 124 15.91 -13.48 2.80
CA GLU A 124 17.21 -13.22 2.22
C GLU A 124 18.20 -14.31 2.65
N GLU A 125 18.71 -15.09 1.68
CA GLU A 125 19.69 -16.16 1.95
C GLU A 125 21.10 -15.62 2.20
N VAL A 126 21.37 -14.37 1.81
CA VAL A 126 22.70 -13.78 1.90
C VAL A 126 22.92 -13.20 3.30
N SER A 127 23.69 -13.91 4.13
CA SER A 127 24.08 -13.47 5.47
C SER A 127 25.07 -12.30 5.46
N TRP A 128 25.69 -12.01 4.31
CA TRP A 128 26.68 -10.96 4.15
C TRP A 128 26.17 -9.86 3.23
N ARG A 129 25.64 -8.81 3.84
CA ARG A 129 25.40 -7.52 3.18
C ARG A 129 26.66 -6.67 3.37
N PRO A 130 27.30 -6.17 2.31
CA PRO A 130 28.34 -5.15 2.46
C PRO A 130 27.76 -3.98 3.23
N THR A 131 28.30 -3.71 4.42
CA THR A 131 28.01 -2.48 5.14
C THR A 131 28.76 -1.35 4.44
N LEU A 132 28.21 -0.14 4.49
CA LEU A 132 28.94 1.05 4.03
C LEU A 132 29.99 1.50 5.08
N GLU A 133 30.35 0.62 6.02
CA GLU A 133 31.37 0.88 7.03
C GLU A 133 32.73 1.05 6.34
N GLY A 134 33.44 2.12 6.70
CA GLY A 134 34.73 2.48 6.11
C GLY A 134 34.62 3.26 4.79
N ILE A 135 33.42 3.55 4.29
CA ILE A 135 33.23 4.51 3.19
C ILE A 135 33.03 5.90 3.80
N GLU A 136 34.00 6.79 3.62
CA GLU A 136 33.85 8.20 3.97
C GLU A 136 32.87 8.86 2.99
N PHE A 137 31.68 9.17 3.48
CA PHE A 137 30.77 10.06 2.77
C PHE A 137 31.12 11.51 3.10
N ASN A 138 30.88 12.39 2.13
CA ASN A 138 30.83 13.82 2.41
C ASN A 138 29.75 14.05 3.46
N HIS A 139 30.17 14.50 4.63
CA HIS A 139 29.31 14.87 5.73
C HIS A 139 29.56 16.34 6.05
N ILE A 140 28.53 17.00 6.56
CA ILE A 140 28.70 18.31 7.20
C ILE A 140 29.53 18.12 8.46
N GLY A 141 30.44 19.07 8.75
CA GLY A 141 31.25 19.00 9.96
C GLY A 141 30.37 19.05 11.21
N GLU A 142 30.88 18.56 12.34
CA GLU A 142 30.14 18.53 13.61
C GLU A 142 29.64 19.93 13.99
N GLY A 143 30.47 20.96 13.86
CA GLY A 143 30.07 22.34 14.12
C GLY A 143 29.00 22.89 13.17
N ASP A 144 29.04 22.51 11.88
CA ASP A 144 28.00 22.90 10.91
C ASP A 144 26.68 22.16 11.22
N SER A 145 26.77 20.90 11.64
CA SER A 145 25.61 20.11 12.07
C SER A 145 24.96 20.72 13.31
N GLU A 146 25.74 21.03 14.34
CA GLU A 146 25.27 21.71 15.54
C GLU A 146 24.64 23.08 15.21
N TRP A 147 25.26 23.82 14.30
CA TRP A 147 24.73 25.11 13.84
C TRP A 147 23.41 24.99 13.08
N LEU A 148 23.20 23.92 12.31
CA LEU A 148 21.94 23.68 11.60
C LEU A 148 20.83 23.11 12.50
N GLU A 149 21.21 22.42 13.57
CA GLU A 149 20.27 21.79 14.52
C GLU A 149 19.89 22.69 15.70
N ARG A 150 20.60 23.80 15.93
CA ARG A 150 20.29 24.75 17.01
C ARG A 150 18.91 25.39 16.83
N ALA A 151 18.35 25.87 17.92
CA ALA A 151 17.14 26.70 17.87
C ALA A 151 17.41 28.04 17.16
N PHE A 152 16.41 28.51 16.40
CA PHE A 152 16.43 29.84 15.79
C PHE A 152 16.42 30.93 16.86
N VAL A 153 17.18 32.00 16.64
CA VAL A 153 17.14 33.21 17.47
C VAL A 153 16.19 34.24 16.87
N GLU A 154 15.67 35.16 17.68
CA GLU A 154 14.68 36.14 17.25
C GLU A 154 15.23 37.05 16.14
N GLU A 155 16.48 37.47 16.26
CA GLU A 155 17.18 38.32 15.29
C GLU A 155 17.31 37.63 13.93
N GLU A 156 17.62 36.33 13.92
CA GLU A 156 17.74 35.52 12.72
C GLU A 156 16.39 35.40 12.00
N VAL A 157 15.31 35.19 12.75
CA VAL A 157 13.96 35.16 12.18
C VAL A 157 13.58 36.53 11.62
N HIS A 158 13.89 37.61 12.36
CA HIS A 158 13.59 38.97 11.93
C HIS A 158 14.36 39.34 10.65
N GLU A 159 15.65 39.02 10.57
CA GLU A 159 16.47 39.25 9.39
C GLU A 159 15.99 38.40 8.20
N ALA A 160 15.64 37.14 8.43
CA ALA A 160 15.10 36.27 7.39
C ALA A 160 13.80 36.81 6.80
N VAL A 161 12.88 37.30 7.65
CA VAL A 161 11.63 37.94 7.20
C VAL A 161 11.92 39.24 6.45
N THR A 162 12.79 40.10 6.99
CA THR A 162 13.13 41.40 6.40
C THR A 162 13.88 41.29 5.07
N SER A 163 14.69 40.24 4.90
CA SER A 163 15.44 39.97 3.67
C SER A 163 14.56 39.45 2.52
N CYS A 164 13.33 39.04 2.82
CA CYS A 164 12.39 38.58 1.81
C CYS A 164 11.82 39.76 1.01
N ALA A 165 11.90 39.67 -0.33
CA ALA A 165 11.32 40.69 -1.20
C ALA A 165 9.79 40.80 -0.99
N GLY A 166 9.33 42.01 -0.66
CA GLY A 166 7.92 42.31 -0.33
C GLY A 166 6.96 42.34 -1.52
N ASP A 167 7.49 42.28 -2.74
CA ASP A 167 6.76 42.25 -4.02
C ASP A 167 6.31 40.85 -4.44
N LYS A 168 6.57 39.83 -3.60
CA LYS A 168 6.08 38.47 -3.83
C LYS A 168 4.55 38.42 -3.73
N ALA A 169 3.95 37.60 -4.60
CA ALA A 169 2.51 37.39 -4.65
C ALA A 169 1.96 36.90 -3.29
N PRO A 170 0.78 37.39 -2.86
CA PRO A 170 0.21 37.05 -1.56
C PRO A 170 -0.23 35.58 -1.50
N GLY A 171 -0.22 35.03 -0.28
CA GLY A 171 -0.72 33.68 -0.01
C GLY A 171 -2.26 33.60 -0.04
N PRO A 172 -2.84 32.44 0.33
CA PRO A 172 -4.29 32.27 0.44
C PRO A 172 -4.96 33.20 1.46
N ASP A 173 -4.19 33.79 2.37
CA ASP A 173 -4.60 34.79 3.35
C ASP A 173 -4.67 36.21 2.78
N GLY A 174 -4.14 36.45 1.59
CA GLY A 174 -4.20 37.73 0.90
C GLY A 174 -3.14 38.76 1.31
N PHE A 175 -2.22 38.42 2.22
CA PHE A 175 -1.14 39.32 2.66
C PHE A 175 0.17 39.02 1.91
N SER A 176 0.89 40.07 1.50
CA SER A 176 2.26 39.93 0.99
C SER A 176 3.26 40.12 2.11
N LEU A 177 4.52 39.72 1.88
CA LEU A 177 5.62 39.91 2.83
C LEU A 177 5.86 41.38 3.19
N ALA A 178 5.41 42.35 2.38
CA ALA A 178 5.48 43.77 2.70
C ALA A 178 4.55 44.20 3.87
N PHE A 179 3.63 43.34 4.30
CA PHE A 179 2.73 43.61 5.43
C PHE A 179 3.38 43.30 6.80
N PHE A 180 4.35 42.39 6.84
CA PHE A 180 5.06 41.93 8.04
C PHE A 180 6.41 42.64 8.19
#